data_AF-A0A2E4XQF2-F1
#
_entry.id   AF-A0A2E4XQF2-F1
#
_cell.length_a   1.000
_cell.length_b   1.000
_cell.length_c   1.000
_cell.angle_alpha   90.00
_cell.angle_beta   90.00
_cell.angle_gamma   90.00
#
_symmetry.space_group_name_H-M   'P 1'
#
loop_
_entity.id
_entity.type
_entity.pdbx_description
1 polymer ?
#
loop_
_entity_poly.entity_id
_entity_poly.type
_entity_poly.pdbx_seq_one_letter_code
_entity_poly.pdbx_strand_id
1 'polypeptide(L)'
;MLSFVHSSGLGASGGCAFQNELANSSVAGAQDPVRCGVQLHYQRKFNEIGQTAFVGEWDQVDSATTSGDTAKAYAFSIQQSIDAAAMEIWGKYSHFELDRDGSDLDDIDVISVGTRLKF
;
A
#
# COMPACT_ATOMS: atom_id res chain seq x y z
N MET A 1 -5.53 -10.45 7.51
CA MET A 1 -4.36 -10.32 6.62
C MET A 1 -3.58 -11.63 6.65
N LEU A 2 -3.25 -12.18 5.49
CA LEU A 2 -2.43 -13.38 5.34
C LEU A 2 -1.07 -12.97 4.74
N SER A 3 0.00 -13.64 5.12
CA SER A 3 1.36 -13.36 4.64
C SER A 3 2.15 -14.65 4.49
N PHE A 4 2.94 -14.73 3.42
CA PHE A 4 3.82 -15.84 3.10
C PHE A 4 5.19 -15.30 2.71
N VAL A 5 6.24 -15.89 3.26
CA VAL A 5 7.62 -15.55 2.92
C VAL A 5 8.37 -16.83 2.63
N HIS A 6 9.00 -16.89 1.47
CA HIS A 6 9.86 -17.98 1.05
C HIS A 6 11.31 -17.69 1.46
N SER A 7 12.11 -18.74 1.66
CA SER A 7 13.52 -18.63 2.07
C SER A 7 14.40 -17.89 1.06
N SER A 8 13.96 -17.77 -0.20
CA SER A 8 14.61 -16.95 -1.23
C SER A 8 14.50 -15.44 -0.98
N GLY A 9 13.74 -15.02 0.02
CA GLY A 9 13.43 -13.61 0.30
C GLY A 9 12.26 -13.05 -0.51
N LEU A 10 11.63 -13.87 -1.36
CA LEU A 10 10.36 -13.53 -2.00
C LEU A 10 9.20 -13.78 -1.04
N GLY A 11 8.20 -12.91 -1.04
CA GLY A 11 6.99 -13.11 -0.30
C GLY A 11 5.82 -12.29 -0.83
N ALA A 12 4.65 -12.62 -0.30
CA ALA A 12 3.40 -11.99 -0.64
C ALA A 12 2.53 -11.88 0.60
N SER A 13 1.82 -10.77 0.74
CA SER A 13 0.82 -10.58 1.78
C SER A 13 -0.42 -9.94 1.20
N GLY A 14 -1.59 -10.23 1.76
CA GLY A 14 -2.82 -9.62 1.32
C GLY A 14 -3.96 -9.81 2.30
N GLY A 15 -5.04 -9.09 2.05
CA GLY A 15 -6.26 -9.23 2.83
C GLY A 15 -7.26 -8.15 2.50
N CYS A 16 -8.47 -8.36 3.02
CA CYS A 16 -9.53 -7.38 2.99
C CYS A 16 -9.91 -6.99 4.42
N ALA A 17 -10.25 -5.72 4.59
CA ALA A 17 -10.81 -5.13 5.79
C ALA A 17 -12.22 -4.61 5.44
N PHE A 18 -13.18 -4.98 6.27
CA PHE A 18 -14.56 -4.52 6.17
C PHE A 18 -14.78 -3.55 7.32
N GLN A 19 -15.30 -2.36 7.03
CA GLN A 19 -15.60 -1.38 8.05
C GLN A 19 -17.12 -1.19 8.10
N ASN A 20 -17.74 -1.69 9.17
CA ASN A 20 -19.16 -1.43 9.43
C ASN A 20 -19.29 -0.01 9.99
N GLU A 21 -19.88 0.91 9.23
CA GLU A 21 -20.29 2.22 9.76
C GLU A 21 -21.60 2.06 10.54
N LEU A 22 -21.51 1.69 11.82
CA LEU A 22 -22.66 1.64 12.73
C LEU A 22 -23.22 3.03 13.12
N ALA A 23 -22.74 4.12 12.51
CA ALA A 23 -23.20 5.46 12.84
C ALA A 23 -23.17 6.39 11.61
N ASN A 24 -24.38 6.83 11.22
CA ASN A 24 -24.66 8.15 10.65
C ASN A 24 -24.77 8.35 9.13
N SER A 25 -25.33 7.39 8.41
CA SER A 25 -25.91 7.67 7.08
C SER A 25 -27.36 7.17 7.04
N SER A 26 -28.30 8.03 7.41
CA SER A 26 -29.75 7.82 7.22
C SER A 26 -30.19 7.90 5.75
N VAL A 27 -29.27 7.61 4.81
CA VAL A 27 -29.51 7.57 3.37
C VAL A 27 -29.76 6.12 3.00
N ALA A 28 -31.00 5.82 2.59
CA ALA A 28 -31.33 4.49 2.07
C ALA A 28 -30.44 4.18 0.85
N GLY A 29 -29.64 3.11 0.92
CA GLY A 29 -28.78 2.65 -0.18
C GLY A 29 -27.27 2.93 -0.05
N ALA A 30 -26.79 3.44 1.10
CA ALA A 30 -25.35 3.55 1.34
C ALA A 30 -24.69 2.15 1.47
N GLN A 31 -23.57 1.94 0.78
CA GLN A 31 -22.74 0.73 0.86
C GLN A 31 -21.59 0.92 1.84
N ASP A 32 -21.29 -0.10 2.64
CA ASP A 32 -20.18 -0.08 3.61
C ASP A 32 -18.82 -0.13 2.89
N PRO A 33 -17.82 0.64 3.35
CA PRO A 33 -16.51 0.64 2.74
C PRO A 33 -15.77 -0.69 2.95
N VAL A 34 -15.21 -1.20 1.85
CA VAL A 34 -14.38 -2.42 1.83
C VAL A 34 -13.03 -2.08 1.26
N ARG A 35 -11.97 -2.37 2.00
CA ARG A 35 -10.59 -2.21 1.53
C ARG A 35 -9.97 -3.57 1.33
N CYS A 36 -9.48 -3.86 0.12
CA CYS A 36 -8.68 -5.03 -0.19
C CYS A 36 -7.31 -4.60 -0.69
N GLY A 37 -6.28 -5.38 -0.37
CA GLY A 37 -4.95 -5.11 -0.88
C GLY A 37 -4.08 -6.35 -0.94
N VAL A 38 -3.09 -6.29 -1.82
CA VAL A 38 -2.03 -7.27 -1.96
C VAL A 38 -0.69 -6.56 -2.07
N GLN A 39 0.32 -7.16 -1.47
CA GLN A 39 1.69 -6.69 -1.49
C GLN A 39 2.59 -7.86 -1.85
N LEU A 40 3.53 -7.61 -2.76
CA LEU A 40 4.62 -8.51 -3.08
C LEU A 40 5.92 -7.88 -2.58
N HIS A 41 6.79 -8.68 -1.99
CA HIS A 41 8.08 -8.20 -1.54
C HIS A 41 9.20 -9.15 -1.94
N TYR A 42 10.37 -8.57 -2.24
CA TYR A 42 11.60 -9.29 -2.48
C TYR A 42 12.73 -8.65 -1.71
N GLN A 43 13.39 -9.41 -0.84
CA GLN A 43 14.47 -8.91 -0.01
C GLN A 43 15.74 -9.74 -0.19
N ARG A 44 16.87 -9.07 -0.41
CA ARG A 44 18.19 -9.71 -0.56
C ARG A 44 19.32 -8.74 -0.24
N LYS A 45 20.42 -9.27 0.31
CA LYS A 45 21.67 -8.53 0.46
C LYS A 45 22.45 -8.57 -0.85
N PHE A 46 22.40 -7.49 -1.62
CA PHE A 46 23.11 -7.38 -2.91
C PHE A 46 24.53 -6.82 -2.76
N ASN A 47 24.81 -6.14 -1.66
CA ASN A 47 26.07 -5.48 -1.37
C ASN A 47 26.44 -5.65 0.12
N GLU A 48 27.63 -5.21 0.48
CA GLU A 48 28.09 -5.28 1.87
C GLU A 48 27.41 -4.24 2.78
N ILE A 49 26.85 -3.18 2.20
CA ILE A 49 26.20 -2.06 2.89
C ILE A 49 25.00 -2.55 3.71
N GLY A 50 24.22 -3.49 3.18
CA GLY A 50 23.14 -4.15 3.91
C GLY A 50 22.05 -4.72 3.00
N GLN A 51 20.91 -5.04 3.60
CA GLN A 51 19.80 -5.66 2.89
C GLN A 51 19.04 -4.64 2.02
N THR A 52 18.78 -5.00 0.78
CA THR A 52 17.87 -4.26 -0.11
C THR A 52 16.53 -4.99 -0.17
N ALA A 53 15.42 -4.24 -0.10
CA ALA A 53 14.08 -4.76 -0.30
C ALA A 53 13.36 -3.98 -1.40
N PHE A 54 12.64 -4.72 -2.25
CA PHE A 54 11.72 -4.23 -3.25
C PHE A 54 10.31 -4.62 -2.83
N VAL A 55 9.37 -3.69 -2.90
CA VAL A 55 7.99 -3.94 -2.51
C VAL A 55 7.06 -3.34 -3.55
N GLY A 56 6.16 -4.16 -4.10
CA GLY A 56 5.05 -3.73 -4.93
C GLY A 56 3.74 -3.87 -4.16
N GLU A 57 2.88 -2.87 -4.25
CA GLU A 57 1.62 -2.79 -3.52
C GLU A 57 0.49 -2.47 -4.48
N TRP A 58 -0.65 -3.11 -4.25
CA TRP A 58 -1.91 -2.78 -4.87
C TRP A 58 -2.98 -2.76 -3.79
N ASP A 59 -3.72 -1.66 -3.70
CA ASP A 59 -4.83 -1.47 -2.79
C ASP A 59 -6.06 -0.99 -3.58
N GLN A 60 -7.23 -1.46 -3.16
CA GLN A 60 -8.52 -0.99 -3.64
C GLN A 60 -9.42 -0.72 -2.43
N VAL A 61 -10.13 0.39 -2.46
CA VAL A 61 -11.16 0.74 -1.49
C VAL A 61 -12.46 1.01 -2.24
N ASP A 62 -13.45 0.16 -2.02
CA ASP A 62 -14.80 0.37 -2.52
C ASP A 62 -15.60 1.20 -1.52
N SER A 63 -16.50 2.04 -2.03
CA SER A 63 -17.27 3.04 -1.27
C SER A 63 -16.37 3.97 -0.44
N ALA A 64 -15.26 4.42 -1.02
CA ALA A 64 -14.19 5.14 -0.31
C ALA A 64 -14.62 6.52 0.27
N THR A 65 -15.58 7.20 -0.36
CA THR A 65 -16.09 8.51 0.11
C THR A 65 -17.60 8.62 -0.06
N THR A 66 -18.16 8.04 -1.11
CA THR A 66 -19.61 7.90 -1.35
C THR A 66 -19.90 6.49 -1.89
N SER A 67 -21.14 6.02 -1.70
CA SER A 67 -21.62 4.74 -2.24
C SER A 67 -21.38 4.70 -3.76
N GLY A 68 -20.67 3.69 -4.25
CA GLY A 68 -20.29 3.53 -5.65
C GLY A 68 -18.91 4.07 -6.04
N ASP A 69 -18.19 4.80 -5.17
CA ASP A 69 -16.82 5.23 -5.46
C ASP A 69 -15.82 4.07 -5.32
N THR A 70 -14.87 3.95 -6.24
CA THR A 70 -13.75 3.00 -6.12
C THR A 70 -12.42 3.75 -6.17
N ALA A 71 -11.68 3.74 -5.07
CA ALA A 71 -10.31 4.24 -5.02
C ALA A 71 -9.33 3.09 -5.27
N LYS A 72 -8.36 3.29 -6.15
CA LYS A 72 -7.28 2.32 -6.42
C LYS A 72 -5.94 2.97 -6.16
N ALA A 73 -5.00 2.20 -5.61
CA ALA A 73 -3.64 2.64 -5.42
C ALA A 73 -2.65 1.58 -5.86
N TYR A 74 -1.62 2.01 -6.58
CA TYR A 74 -0.46 1.21 -6.94
C TYR A 74 0.76 1.84 -6.32
N ALA A 75 1.64 1.05 -5.73
CA ALA A 75 2.90 1.59 -5.25
C ALA A 75 4.07 0.65 -5.46
N PHE A 76 5.24 1.25 -5.61
CA PHE A 76 6.50 0.55 -5.68
C PHE A 76 7.51 1.23 -4.77
N SER A 77 8.17 0.47 -3.90
CA SER A 77 9.20 0.98 -3.02
C SER A 77 10.50 0.18 -3.10
N ILE A 78 11.59 0.90 -2.90
CA ILE A 78 12.95 0.37 -2.75
C ILE A 78 13.45 0.83 -1.39
N GLN A 79 13.96 -0.10 -0.60
CA GLN A 79 14.46 0.15 0.74
C GLN A 79 15.87 -0.45 0.84
N GLN A 80 16.83 0.32 1.34
CA GLN A 80 18.18 -0.12 1.60
C GLN A 80 18.48 0.04 3.09
N SER A 81 18.64 -1.08 3.77
CA SER A 81 19.20 -1.12 5.13
C SER A 81 20.72 -0.91 5.06
N ILE A 82 21.24 -0.14 5.99
CA ILE A 82 22.66 0.17 6.18
C ILE A 82 23.06 -0.39 7.55
N ASP A 83 23.62 -1.61 7.53
CA ASP A 83 23.89 -2.40 8.73
C ASP A 83 24.88 -1.67 9.67
N ALA A 84 25.85 -0.96 9.08
CA ALA A 84 26.89 -0.24 9.81
C ALA A 84 26.39 0.97 10.62
N ALA A 85 25.22 1.52 10.27
CA ALA A 85 24.69 2.74 10.87
C ALA A 85 23.33 2.54 11.56
N ALA A 86 22.85 1.29 11.67
CA ALA A 86 21.48 0.97 12.09
C ALA A 86 20.43 1.86 11.40
N MET A 87 20.67 2.17 10.14
CA MET A 87 19.89 3.13 9.35
C MET A 87 19.25 2.42 8.17
N GLU A 88 18.16 2.96 7.67
CA GLU A 88 17.52 2.54 6.44
C GLU A 88 17.17 3.77 5.63
N ILE A 89 17.43 3.73 4.34
CA ILE A 89 16.97 4.73 3.39
C ILE A 89 15.94 4.08 2.47
N TRP A 90 14.92 4.83 2.06
CA TRP A 90 13.87 4.30 1.22
C TRP A 90 13.33 5.35 0.26
N GLY A 91 12.86 4.88 -0.88
CA GLY A 91 12.10 5.64 -1.86
C GLY A 91 10.85 4.87 -2.25
N LYS A 92 9.74 5.58 -2.46
CA LYS A 92 8.46 5.01 -2.85
C LYS A 92 7.80 5.89 -3.90
N TYR A 93 7.32 5.27 -4.96
CA TYR A 93 6.39 5.86 -5.90
C TYR A 93 4.99 5.31 -5.60
N SER A 94 3.97 6.17 -5.65
CA SER A 94 2.57 5.79 -5.44
C SER A 94 1.69 6.52 -6.43
N HIS A 95 0.79 5.79 -7.05
CA HIS A 95 -0.21 6.28 -7.99
C HIS A 95 -1.58 6.02 -7.38
N PHE A 96 -2.43 7.04 -7.35
CA PHE A 96 -3.78 6.98 -6.80
C PHE A 96 -4.79 7.38 -7.86
N GLU A 97 -5.78 6.52 -8.05
CA GLU A 97 -6.92 6.72 -8.96
C GLU A 97 -8.20 6.74 -8.12
N LEU A 98 -9.15 7.59 -8.51
CA LEU A 98 -10.49 7.63 -7.90
C LEU A 98 -11.56 7.62 -8.98
N ASP A 99 -12.27 6.49 -9.07
CA ASP A 99 -13.40 6.31 -9.98
C ASP A 99 -14.69 6.70 -9.26
N ARG A 100 -15.45 7.65 -9.83
CA ARG A 100 -16.71 8.18 -9.30
C ARG A 100 -17.72 8.38 -10.43
N ASP A 101 -18.89 7.78 -10.28
CA ASP A 101 -19.98 7.91 -11.24
C ASP A 101 -20.32 9.39 -11.54
N GLY A 102 -20.19 9.77 -12.81
CA GLY A 102 -20.51 11.10 -13.31
C GLY A 102 -19.43 12.17 -13.11
N SER A 103 -18.23 11.81 -12.65
CA SER A 103 -17.08 12.72 -12.54
C SER A 103 -15.78 12.04 -12.96
N ASP A 104 -15.08 12.64 -13.91
CA ASP A 104 -13.68 12.30 -14.17
C ASP A 104 -12.82 13.09 -13.17
N LEU A 105 -12.12 12.37 -12.29
CA LEU A 105 -11.18 12.96 -11.34
C LEU A 105 -9.75 12.72 -11.80
N ASP A 106 -8.87 13.69 -11.55
CA ASP A 106 -7.46 13.56 -11.90
C ASP A 106 -6.76 12.55 -10.98
N ASP A 107 -5.90 11.74 -11.59
CA ASP A 107 -5.02 10.82 -10.87
C ASP A 107 -3.91 11.59 -10.12
N ILE A 108 -3.42 11.00 -9.04
CA ILE A 108 -2.38 11.60 -8.21
C ILE A 108 -1.13 10.71 -8.17
N ASP A 109 -0.02 11.27 -8.61
CA ASP A 109 1.31 10.67 -8.48
C ASP A 109 2.09 11.27 -7.32
N VAL A 110 2.64 10.41 -6.47
CA VAL A 110 3.43 10.80 -5.31
C VAL A 110 4.77 10.07 -5.31
N ILE A 111 5.86 10.84 -5.23
CA ILE A 111 7.20 10.33 -4.95
C ILE A 111 7.56 10.70 -3.51
N SER A 112 7.84 9.67 -2.71
CA SER A 112 8.26 9.80 -1.31
C SER A 112 9.68 9.26 -1.15
N VAL A 113 10.50 9.97 -0.37
CA VAL A 113 11.82 9.52 0.04
C VAL A 113 11.96 9.73 1.53
N GLY A 114 12.70 8.86 2.20
CA GLY A 114 12.88 8.97 3.63
C GLY A 114 14.02 8.13 4.17
N THR A 115 14.30 8.36 5.44
CA THR A 115 15.31 7.63 6.20
C THR A 115 14.74 7.23 7.55
N ARG A 116 15.12 6.07 8.06
CA ARG A 116 14.72 5.55 9.37
C ARG A 116 15.96 5.14 10.15
N LEU A 117 16.11 5.69 11.36
CA LEU A 117 17.15 5.30 12.32
C LEU A 117 16.54 4.34 13.34
N LYS A 118 17.23 3.23 13.63
CA LYS A 118 16.83 2.23 14.62
C LYS A 118 17.75 2.40 15.84
N PHE A 119 17.16 2.60 17.02
CA PHE A 119 17.85 2.76 18.30
C PHE A 119 17.64 1.53 19.20
#